data_AF-A0A444ZPC3-F1
#
_entry.id   AF-A0A444ZPC3-F1
#
_cell.length_a   1.000
_cell.length_b   1.000
_cell.length_c   1.000
_cell.angle_alpha   90.00
_cell.angle_beta   90.00
_cell.angle_gamma   90.00
#
_symmetry.space_group_name_H-M   'P 1'
#
loop_
_entity.id
_entity.type
_entity.pdbx_description
1 polymer ?
#
loop_
_entity_poly.entity_id
_entity_poly.type
_entity_poly.pdbx_seq_one_letter_code
_entity_poly.pdbx_strand_id
1 'polypeptide(L)'
;MFMDWMIANKRFSEGRALTYIEYPSKFAYSLNSREWKPRQRGFPIGRLSFAHPSSGELFYMRMLLNVQRGCTSFQSIRTVNGVAYDTFQEACFVVGFLIDDNEFVSAIKEVAELASTTQLKRLCDIIAIWFHGKTFDSLGTNLGLFV
;
A
#
# COMPACT_ATOMS: atom_id res chain seq x y z
N MET A 1 -2.61 -14.30 12.51
CA MET A 1 -3.65 -13.59 11.73
C MET A 1 -3.29 -13.43 10.25
N PHE A 2 -2.17 -12.79 9.88
CA PHE A 2 -1.78 -12.60 8.47
C PHE A 2 -1.43 -13.92 7.74
N MET A 3 -0.57 -14.76 8.33
CA MET A 3 -0.23 -16.07 7.74
C MET A 3 -1.47 -16.96 7.61
N ASP A 4 -2.32 -16.93 8.63
CA ASP A 4 -3.55 -17.72 8.68
C ASP A 4 -4.57 -17.29 7.61
N TRP A 5 -4.51 -16.04 7.13
CA TRP A 5 -5.32 -15.59 6.01
C TRP A 5 -4.95 -16.33 4.72
N MET A 6 -3.66 -16.49 4.43
CA MET A 6 -3.21 -17.26 3.27
C MET A 6 -3.62 -18.74 3.37
N ILE A 7 -3.61 -19.30 4.58
CA ILE A 7 -4.10 -20.65 4.85
C ILE A 7 -5.62 -20.73 4.64
N ALA A 8 -6.36 -19.72 5.11
CA ALA A 8 -7.81 -19.65 4.94
C ALA A 8 -8.21 -19.56 3.46
N ASN A 9 -7.46 -18.80 2.64
CA ASN A 9 -7.66 -18.74 1.19
C ASN A 9 -7.46 -20.10 0.49
N LYS A 10 -6.66 -21.01 1.06
CA LYS A 10 -6.56 -22.39 0.54
C LYS A 10 -7.85 -23.17 0.81
N ARG A 11 -8.48 -22.97 1.97
CA ARG A 11 -9.66 -23.70 2.45
C ARG A 11 -10.99 -23.14 1.91
N PHE A 12 -11.13 -21.82 1.84
CA PHE A 12 -12.37 -21.14 1.47
C PHE A 12 -12.23 -20.45 0.11
N SER A 13 -13.04 -20.87 -0.87
CA SER A 13 -13.08 -20.26 -2.21
C SER A 13 -13.59 -18.81 -2.16
N GLU A 14 -14.57 -18.53 -1.30
CA GLU A 14 -15.16 -17.19 -1.10
C GLU A 14 -14.12 -16.14 -0.65
N GLY A 15 -13.13 -16.56 0.15
CA GLY A 15 -12.05 -15.71 0.60
C GLY A 15 -11.13 -15.26 -0.54
N ARG A 16 -11.07 -16.02 -1.64
CA ARG A 16 -10.20 -15.72 -2.78
C ARG A 16 -10.65 -14.52 -3.60
N ALA A 17 -11.91 -14.12 -3.48
CA ALA A 17 -12.44 -12.93 -4.12
C ALA A 17 -12.15 -11.63 -3.34
N LEU A 18 -11.58 -11.74 -2.13
CA LEU A 18 -11.36 -10.60 -1.24
C LEU A 18 -9.87 -10.26 -1.15
N THR A 19 -9.60 -8.97 -1.00
CA THR A 19 -8.29 -8.48 -0.57
C THR A 19 -8.10 -8.74 0.93
N TYR A 20 -6.87 -8.59 1.43
CA TYR A 20 -6.62 -8.75 2.87
C TYR A 20 -7.42 -7.76 3.72
N ILE A 21 -7.68 -6.55 3.20
CA ILE A 21 -8.40 -5.48 3.91
C ILE A 21 -9.89 -5.73 3.93
N GLU A 22 -10.43 -6.29 2.85
CA GLU A 22 -11.84 -6.67 2.79
C GLU A 22 -12.10 -7.96 3.57
N TYR A 23 -11.09 -8.78 3.83
CA TYR A 23 -11.24 -10.09 4.47
C TYR A 23 -11.99 -10.05 5.81
N PRO A 24 -11.68 -9.13 6.76
CA PRO A 24 -12.37 -9.03 8.04
C PRO A 24 -13.85 -8.65 7.94
N SER A 25 -14.30 -8.16 6.78
CA SER A 25 -15.71 -7.88 6.53
C SER A 25 -16.54 -9.15 6.41
N LYS A 26 -15.99 -10.21 5.81
CA LYS A 26 -16.69 -11.49 5.60
C LYS A 26 -16.20 -12.62 6.50
N PHE A 27 -14.99 -12.52 7.03
CA PHE A 27 -14.40 -13.50 7.92
C PHE A 27 -14.09 -12.88 9.28
N ALA A 28 -14.19 -13.69 10.33
CA ALA A 28 -13.78 -13.33 11.68
C ALA A 28 -12.59 -14.22 12.09
N TYR A 29 -11.57 -13.62 12.66
CA TYR A 29 -10.43 -14.36 13.20
C TYR A 29 -10.77 -14.86 14.61
N SER A 30 -10.76 -16.17 14.81
CA SER A 30 -10.97 -16.78 16.12
C SER A 30 -9.64 -16.88 16.86
N LEU A 31 -9.51 -16.19 18.01
CA LEU A 31 -8.30 -16.26 18.82
C LEU A 31 -8.07 -17.65 19.42
N ASN A 32 -9.15 -18.37 19.77
CA ASN A 32 -9.08 -19.68 20.41
C ASN A 32 -8.54 -20.76 19.45
N SER A 33 -9.06 -20.81 18.23
CA SER A 33 -8.59 -21.79 17.22
C SER A 33 -7.55 -21.24 16.25
N ARG A 34 -7.14 -19.97 16.42
CA ARG A 34 -6.14 -19.26 15.60
C ARG A 34 -6.41 -19.35 14.08
N GLU A 35 -7.67 -19.36 13.69
CA GLU A 35 -8.08 -19.50 12.30
C GLU A 35 -9.15 -18.48 11.90
N TRP A 36 -9.23 -18.21 10.60
CA TRP A 36 -10.32 -17.43 10.04
C TRP A 36 -11.53 -18.31 9.78
N LYS A 37 -12.70 -17.85 10.23
CA LYS A 37 -14.00 -18.49 9.98
C LYS A 37 -14.93 -17.54 9.26
N PRO A 38 -15.82 -18.06 8.38
CA PRO A 38 -16.91 -17.26 7.82
C PRO A 38 -17.70 -16.58 8.93
N ARG A 39 -17.95 -15.29 8.77
CA ARG A 39 -18.66 -14.49 9.76
C ARG A 39 -20.15 -14.73 9.63
N GLN A 40 -20.81 -15.00 10.77
CA GLN A 40 -22.27 -15.20 10.80
C GLN A 40 -23.04 -13.88 11.05
N ARG A 41 -22.50 -12.94 11.87
CA ARG A 41 -23.09 -11.61 12.17
C ARG A 41 -22.03 -10.55 12.57
N GLY A 42 -22.32 -9.26 12.36
CA GLY A 42 -21.57 -8.11 12.88
C GLY A 42 -20.91 -7.20 11.82
N PHE A 43 -20.51 -5.98 12.23
CA PHE A 43 -19.86 -4.98 11.35
C PHE A 43 -18.35 -5.27 11.15
N PRO A 44 -17.77 -4.88 10.00
CA PRO A 44 -16.34 -5.07 9.73
C PRO A 44 -15.48 -4.22 10.67
N ILE A 45 -14.52 -4.85 11.36
CA ILE A 45 -13.43 -4.15 12.05
C ILE A 45 -12.13 -4.78 11.58
N GLY A 46 -11.50 -4.13 10.61
CA GLY A 46 -10.20 -4.50 10.09
C GLY A 46 -9.54 -3.24 9.52
N ARG A 47 -8.57 -2.70 10.24
CA ARG A 47 -7.72 -1.62 9.72
C ARG A 47 -6.32 -2.18 9.56
N LEU A 48 -5.80 -2.16 8.34
CA LEU A 48 -4.38 -2.39 8.13
C LEU A 48 -3.65 -1.20 8.76
N SER A 49 -2.62 -1.47 9.56
CA SER A 49 -1.82 -0.38 10.10
C SER A 49 -1.09 0.34 8.96
N PHE A 50 -0.91 1.65 9.09
CA PHE A 50 -0.05 2.41 8.20
C PHE A 50 1.39 1.89 8.32
N ALA A 51 2.07 1.67 7.20
CA ALA A 51 3.51 1.45 7.17
C ALA A 51 4.17 2.69 6.61
N HIS A 52 5.23 3.15 7.26
CA HIS A 52 6.01 4.27 6.75
C HIS A 52 6.81 3.82 5.52
N PRO A 53 6.97 4.65 4.47
CA PRO A 53 7.77 4.31 3.28
C PRO A 53 9.20 3.85 3.59
N SER A 54 9.83 4.37 4.65
CA SER A 54 11.16 3.90 5.13
C SER A 54 11.18 2.45 5.61
N SER A 55 10.04 1.78 5.71
CA SER A 55 9.95 0.35 6.05
C SER A 55 10.30 -0.56 4.86
N GLY A 56 10.60 0.02 3.68
CA GLY A 56 11.08 -0.71 2.49
C GLY A 56 10.10 -1.78 2.04
N GLU A 57 10.57 -3.03 1.96
CA GLU A 57 9.79 -4.18 1.50
C GLU A 57 8.48 -4.38 2.27
N LEU A 58 8.42 -4.05 3.56
CA LEU A 58 7.19 -4.16 4.35
C LEU A 58 6.12 -3.16 3.89
N PHE A 59 6.53 -1.96 3.47
CA PHE A 59 5.65 -0.95 2.92
C PHE A 59 5.04 -1.43 1.60
N TYR A 60 5.89 -1.91 0.68
CA TYR A 60 5.43 -2.43 -0.61
C TYR A 60 4.53 -3.66 -0.46
N MET A 61 4.87 -4.59 0.44
CA MET A 61 3.99 -5.72 0.76
C MET A 61 2.61 -5.22 1.22
N ARG A 62 2.54 -4.24 2.12
CA ARG A 62 1.24 -3.69 2.56
C ARG A 62 0.47 -3.01 1.44
N MET A 63 1.13 -2.32 0.52
CA MET A 63 0.48 -1.77 -0.66
C MET A 63 -0.15 -2.89 -1.50
N LEU A 64 0.59 -3.96 -1.78
CA LEU A 64 0.08 -5.10 -2.55
C LEU A 64 -1.13 -5.77 -1.87
N LEU A 65 -1.16 -5.84 -0.54
CA LEU A 65 -2.30 -6.41 0.18
C LEU A 65 -3.61 -5.61 0.04
N ASN A 66 -3.55 -4.35 -0.43
CA ASN A 66 -4.73 -3.56 -0.74
C ASN A 66 -5.39 -3.98 -2.06
N VAL A 67 -4.65 -4.61 -2.99
CA VAL A 67 -5.13 -4.92 -4.34
C VAL A 67 -5.15 -6.40 -4.65
N GLN A 68 -4.19 -7.15 -4.09
CA GLN A 68 -4.04 -8.56 -4.35
C GLN A 68 -5.12 -9.35 -3.65
N ARG A 69 -5.77 -10.24 -4.40
CA ARG A 69 -6.89 -11.08 -3.96
C ARG A 69 -6.47 -12.54 -3.95
N GLY A 70 -6.99 -13.27 -2.97
CA GLY A 70 -6.83 -14.73 -2.92
C GLY A 70 -5.40 -15.25 -2.81
N CYS A 71 -4.47 -14.46 -2.28
CA CYS A 71 -3.10 -14.90 -2.05
C CYS A 71 -3.05 -16.11 -1.11
N THR A 72 -2.30 -17.14 -1.47
CA THR A 72 -2.13 -18.38 -0.70
C THR A 72 -0.69 -18.59 -0.20
N SER A 73 0.22 -17.70 -0.59
CA SER A 73 1.64 -17.69 -0.23
C SER A 73 2.24 -16.29 -0.42
N PHE A 74 3.43 -16.03 0.14
CA PHE A 74 4.16 -14.78 -0.12
C PHE A 74 4.51 -14.58 -1.59
N GLN A 75 4.81 -15.67 -2.30
CA GLN A 75 5.05 -15.62 -3.73
C GLN A 75 3.80 -15.11 -4.47
N SER A 76 2.62 -15.61 -4.11
CA SER A 76 1.36 -15.15 -4.74
C SER A 76 1.04 -13.68 -4.51
N ILE A 77 1.55 -13.06 -3.43
CA ILE A 77 1.41 -11.60 -3.20
C ILE A 77 2.25 -10.82 -4.23
N ARG A 78 3.43 -11.34 -4.54
CA ARG A 78 4.34 -10.78 -5.56
C ARG A 78 4.01 -11.26 -6.97
N THR A 79 2.92 -12.02 -7.16
CA THR A 79 2.51 -12.45 -8.50
C THR A 79 1.55 -11.43 -9.08
N VAL A 80 1.94 -10.79 -10.18
CA VAL A 80 1.12 -9.81 -10.90
C VAL A 80 0.96 -10.32 -12.33
N ASN A 81 -0.28 -10.42 -12.80
CA ASN A 81 -0.62 -10.93 -14.14
C ASN A 81 0.02 -12.30 -14.46
N GLY A 82 0.14 -13.18 -13.46
CA GLY A 82 0.70 -14.53 -13.61
C GLY A 82 2.23 -14.62 -13.54
N VAL A 83 2.94 -13.48 -13.43
CA VAL A 83 4.40 -13.42 -13.29
C VAL A 83 4.76 -13.17 -11.82
N ALA A 84 5.62 -14.01 -11.25
CA ALA A 84 6.13 -13.82 -9.89
C ALA A 84 7.43 -13.00 -9.90
N TYR A 85 7.46 -11.94 -9.11
CA TYR A 85 8.62 -11.04 -8.98
C TYR A 85 9.47 -11.36 -7.75
N ASP A 86 10.75 -10.96 -7.79
CA ASP A 86 11.73 -11.23 -6.74
C ASP A 86 11.57 -10.32 -5.53
N THR A 87 11.04 -9.11 -5.72
CA THR A 87 10.76 -8.17 -4.63
C THR A 87 9.31 -7.70 -4.61
N PHE A 88 8.83 -7.24 -3.45
CA PHE A 88 7.52 -6.59 -3.37
C PHE A 88 7.54 -5.24 -4.09
N GLN A 89 8.68 -4.55 -4.11
CA GLN A 89 8.86 -3.30 -4.84
C GLN A 89 8.61 -3.46 -6.36
N GLU A 90 9.22 -4.45 -7.00
CA GLU A 90 9.02 -4.71 -8.43
C GLU A 90 7.57 -5.05 -8.76
N ALA A 91 6.93 -5.86 -7.91
CA ALA A 91 5.51 -6.15 -8.07
C ALA A 91 4.65 -4.88 -7.96
N CYS A 92 4.96 -3.97 -7.01
CA CYS A 92 4.30 -2.67 -6.92
C CYS A 92 4.51 -1.80 -8.16
N PHE A 93 5.73 -1.81 -8.72
CA PHE A 93 6.06 -1.08 -9.94
C PHE A 93 5.18 -1.54 -11.11
N VAL A 94 5.08 -2.85 -11.33
CA VAL A 94 4.26 -3.42 -12.42
C VAL A 94 2.76 -3.20 -12.22
N VAL A 95 2.29 -3.17 -10.97
CA VAL A 95 0.90 -2.78 -10.66
C VAL A 95 0.62 -1.30 -10.98
N GLY A 96 1.67 -0.48 -11.15
CA GLY A 96 1.55 0.95 -11.41
C GLY A 96 1.42 1.79 -10.14
N PHE A 97 1.83 1.26 -8.98
CA PHE A 97 1.86 2.03 -7.73
C PHE A 97 3.06 2.96 -7.63
N LEU A 98 4.13 2.65 -8.36
CA LEU A 98 5.35 3.44 -8.42
C LEU A 98 5.42 4.08 -9.80
N ILE A 99 5.60 5.40 -9.82
CA ILE A 99 5.92 6.14 -11.04
C ILE A 99 7.38 5.78 -11.38
N ASP A 100 7.69 5.60 -12.66
CA ASP A 100 9.07 5.44 -13.08
C ASP A 100 9.84 6.72 -12.74
N ASP A 101 10.75 6.61 -11.78
CA ASP A 101 11.62 7.72 -11.39
C ASP A 101 12.37 8.28 -12.60
N ASN A 102 12.60 7.47 -13.64
CA ASN A 102 13.22 7.93 -14.89
C ASN A 102 12.32 8.89 -15.67
N GLU A 103 11.00 8.69 -15.70
CA GLU A 103 10.06 9.58 -16.39
C GLU A 103 9.98 10.93 -15.66
N PHE A 104 10.02 10.90 -14.33
CA PHE A 104 10.10 12.11 -13.51
C PHE A 104 11.44 12.84 -13.71
N VAL A 105 12.56 12.11 -13.70
CA VAL A 105 13.89 12.68 -13.94
C VAL A 105 14.04 13.22 -15.36
N SER A 106 13.50 12.53 -16.38
CA SER A 106 13.52 13.02 -17.76
C SER A 106 12.68 14.27 -17.92
N ALA A 107 11.49 14.31 -17.32
CA ALA A 107 10.64 15.50 -17.33
C ALA A 107 11.33 16.70 -16.65
N ILE A 108 12.03 16.48 -15.53
CA ILE A 108 12.82 17.54 -14.88
C ILE A 108 13.99 18.00 -15.75
N LYS A 109 14.70 17.07 -16.40
CA LYS A 109 15.82 17.40 -17.30
C LYS A 109 15.34 18.21 -18.51
N GLU A 110 14.24 17.81 -19.13
CA GLU A 110 13.63 18.51 -20.26
C GLU A 110 13.18 19.92 -19.86
N VAL A 111 12.53 20.06 -18.70
CA VAL A 111 12.20 21.38 -18.14
C VAL A 111 13.46 22.18 -17.82
N ALA A 112 14.54 21.55 -17.36
CA ALA A 112 15.80 22.25 -17.08
C ALA A 112 16.54 22.75 -18.33
N GLU A 113 16.37 22.08 -19.47
CA GLU A 113 16.91 22.52 -20.75
C GLU A 113 16.09 23.69 -21.34
N LEU A 114 14.78 23.74 -21.07
CA LEU A 114 13.86 24.74 -21.63
C LEU A 114 13.63 25.95 -20.71
N ALA A 115 13.83 25.81 -19.40
CA ALA A 115 13.47 26.81 -18.41
C ALA A 115 14.65 27.70 -18.01
N SER A 116 14.36 28.97 -17.75
CA SER A 116 15.33 29.90 -17.16
C SER A 116 15.68 29.49 -15.72
N THR A 117 16.86 29.87 -15.24
CA THR A 117 17.36 29.58 -13.89
C THR A 117 16.38 30.01 -12.77
N THR A 118 15.57 31.03 -13.03
CA THR A 118 14.54 31.55 -12.13
C THR A 118 13.29 30.65 -12.08
N GLN A 119 12.91 30.04 -13.21
CA GLN A 119 11.80 29.09 -13.28
C GLN A 119 12.14 27.77 -12.59
N LEU A 120 13.38 27.28 -12.74
CA LEU A 120 13.85 26.08 -12.04
C LEU A 120 13.89 26.25 -10.52
N LYS A 121 14.35 27.41 -10.03
CA LYS A 121 14.31 27.71 -8.58
C LYS A 121 12.89 27.68 -8.04
N ARG A 122 11.93 28.31 -8.73
CA ARG A 122 10.51 28.28 -8.34
C ARG A 122 9.94 26.85 -8.35
N LEU A 123 10.31 26.04 -9.32
CA LEU A 123 9.87 24.64 -9.39
C LEU A 123 10.42 23.83 -8.20
N CYS A 124 11.71 23.98 -7.90
CA CYS A 124 12.34 23.36 -6.73
C CYS A 124 11.70 23.82 -5.42
N ASP A 125 11.39 25.11 -5.28
CA ASP A 125 10.73 25.65 -4.08
C ASP A 125 9.32 25.06 -3.92
N ILE A 126 8.54 24.96 -5.00
CA ILE A 126 7.21 24.34 -4.98
C ILE A 126 7.29 22.85 -4.62
N ILE A 127 8.24 22.11 -5.20
CA ILE A 127 8.45 20.69 -4.91
C ILE A 127 8.88 20.53 -3.45
N ALA A 128 9.81 21.35 -2.95
CA ALA A 128 10.26 21.33 -1.57
C ALA A 128 9.13 21.65 -0.58
N ILE A 129 8.28 22.63 -0.89
CA ILE A 129 7.07 22.93 -0.11
C ILE A 129 6.11 21.75 -0.13
N TRP A 130 5.95 21.06 -1.26
CA TRP A 130 5.08 19.88 -1.35
C TRP A 130 5.58 18.72 -0.49
N PHE A 131 6.90 18.47 -0.50
CA PHE A 131 7.52 17.46 0.36
C PHE A 131 7.50 17.86 1.85
N HIS A 132 7.70 19.14 2.19
CA HIS A 132 7.64 19.62 3.57
C HIS A 132 6.21 19.75 4.13
N GLY A 133 5.23 20.12 3.30
CA GLY A 133 3.82 20.18 3.68
C GLY A 133 3.27 18.81 4.07
N LYS A 134 3.72 17.74 3.38
CA LYS A 134 3.35 16.35 3.73
C LYS A 134 3.95 15.88 5.06
N THR A 135 5.10 16.43 5.50
CA THR A 135 5.63 16.14 6.84
C THR A 135 4.83 16.82 7.96
N PHE A 136 4.20 17.97 7.70
CA PHE A 136 3.42 18.70 8.72
C PHE A 136 2.02 18.09 8.94
N ASP A 137 1.40 17.54 7.90
CA ASP A 137 0.11 16.82 8.01
C ASP A 137 0.24 15.47 8.74
N SER A 138 1.45 14.96 8.95
CA SER A 138 1.70 13.68 9.64
C SER A 138 2.07 13.80 11.13
N LEU A 139 2.19 15.02 11.66
CA LEU A 139 2.56 15.28 13.06
C LEU A 139 1.56 16.16 13.85
N GLY A 140 0.41 16.51 13.28
CA GLY A 140 -0.53 17.42 13.94
C GLY A 140 -2.00 17.05 13.77
N THR A 141 -2.51 16.10 14.56
CA THR A 141 -3.93 16.14 14.94
C THR A 141 -4.08 15.81 16.41
N ASN A 142 -3.68 16.77 17.24
CA ASN A 142 -4.30 16.93 18.55
C ASN A 142 -4.22 18.40 18.96
N LEU A 143 -5.28 19.15 18.63
CA LEU A 143 -5.83 20.24 19.42
C LEU A 143 -7.07 20.75 18.70
N GLY A 144 -8.21 20.17 19.08
CA GLY A 144 -9.48 20.86 18.92
C GLY A 144 -9.48 22.07 19.85
N LEU A 145 -9.51 23.26 19.26
CA LEU A 145 -9.99 24.46 19.92
C LEU A 145 -11.51 24.47 19.75
N PHE A 146 -12.20 24.00 20.80
CA PHE A 146 -13.48 24.58 21.17
C PHE A 146 -13.23 26.02 21.61
N VAL A 147 -14.23 26.87 21.33
CA VAL A 147 -14.42 28.24 21.84
C VAL A 147 -14.02 28.36 23.31
#